data_AF-A0A7X8GUP4-F1
#
_entry.id   AF-A0A7X8GUP4-F1
#
_cell.length_a   1.000
_cell.length_b   1.000
_cell.length_c   1.000
_cell.angle_alpha   90.00
_cell.angle_beta   90.00
_cell.angle_gamma   90.00
#
_symmetry.space_group_name_H-M   'P 1'
#
loop_
_entity.id
_entity.type
_entity.pdbx_description
1 polymer ?
#
loop_
_entity_poly.entity_id
_entity_poly.type
_entity_poly.pdbx_seq_one_letter_code
_entity_poly.pdbx_strand_id
1 'polypeptide(L)'
;MYTWFECKVKYDKMLETGIQKSVTEPYLVDALSFTEAEARIIEEMKPFISGEFSVSDIKRVKYAESFFNETGDRYYRAKLYFITLDEKSGAEKKTAVNMLVQASALKEA
;
A
#
# COMPACT_ATOMS: atom_id res chain seq x y z
N MET A 1 -11.15 -0.45 13.02
CA MET A 1 -11.37 -1.08 11.71
C MET A 1 -10.75 -0.17 10.67
N TYR A 2 -9.70 -0.62 9.99
CA TYR A 2 -8.96 0.21 9.03
C TYR A 2 -9.64 0.21 7.67
N THR A 3 -9.62 1.35 7.00
CA THR A 3 -10.03 1.51 5.60
C THR A 3 -8.84 2.03 4.83
N TRP A 4 -8.13 1.11 4.19
CA TRP A 4 -6.88 1.40 3.51
C TRP A 4 -7.09 2.00 2.12
N PHE A 5 -6.34 3.05 1.83
CA PHE A 5 -6.20 3.67 0.53
C PHE A 5 -4.74 3.64 0.10
N GLU A 6 -4.48 3.15 -1.12
CA GLU A 6 -3.20 3.33 -1.80
C GLU A 6 -3.24 4.68 -2.53
N CYS A 7 -2.41 5.62 -2.10
CA CYS A 7 -2.23 6.94 -2.70
C CYS A 7 -0.88 6.99 -3.42
N LYS A 8 -0.86 7.36 -4.70
CA LYS A 8 0.38 7.51 -5.47
C LYS A 8 0.78 8.97 -5.56
N VAL A 9 1.86 9.34 -4.91
CA VAL A 9 2.37 10.72 -4.90
C VAL A 9 3.45 10.84 -5.97
N LYS A 10 3.29 11.82 -6.86
CA LYS A 10 4.26 12.16 -7.89
C LYS A 10 4.93 13.47 -7.55
N TYR A 11 6.25 13.48 -7.54
CA TYR A 11 7.06 14.66 -7.24
C TYR A 11 8.43 14.55 -7.88
N ASP A 12 9.14 15.67 -7.96
CA ASP A 12 10.50 15.70 -8.47
C ASP A 12 11.50 15.54 -7.33
N LYS A 13 12.35 14.51 -7.45
CA LYS A 13 13.42 14.21 -6.49
C LYS A 13 14.75 14.57 -7.11
N MET A 14 15.58 15.29 -6.37
CA MET A 14 16.98 15.52 -6.76
C MET A 14 17.76 14.25 -6.46
N LEU A 15 18.34 13.63 -7.49
CA LEU A 15 19.22 12.48 -7.32
C LEU A 15 20.58 12.96 -6.79
N GLU A 16 21.33 12.05 -6.16
CA GLU A 16 22.70 12.32 -5.67
C GLU A 16 23.64 12.82 -6.78
N THR A 17 23.30 12.54 -8.04
CA THR A 17 24.02 13.00 -9.24
C THR A 17 23.70 14.45 -9.64
N GLY A 18 22.82 15.15 -8.91
CA GLY A 18 22.36 16.51 -9.21
C GLY A 18 21.27 16.59 -10.29
N ILE A 19 20.80 15.45 -10.81
CA ILE A 19 19.72 15.40 -11.82
C ILE A 19 18.37 15.39 -11.11
N GLN A 20 17.47 16.29 -11.50
CA GLN A 20 16.08 16.28 -11.06
C GLN A 20 15.31 15.22 -11.86
N LYS A 21 14.65 14.28 -11.15
CA LYS A 21 13.86 13.22 -11.76
C LYS A 21 12.49 13.13 -11.12
N SER A 22 11.47 13.09 -11.97
CA SER A 22 10.10 12.83 -11.53
C SER A 22 9.96 11.38 -11.08
N VAL A 23 9.54 11.17 -9.83
CA VAL A 23 9.29 9.86 -9.24
C VAL A 23 7.83 9.74 -8.85
N THR A 24 7.33 8.50 -8.75
CA THR A 24 5.98 8.22 -8.28
C THR A 24 6.06 7.13 -7.23
N GLU A 25 5.70 7.47 -6.00
CA GLU A 25 5.82 6.59 -4.85
C GLU A 25 4.43 6.23 -4.30
N PRO A 26 4.15 4.93 -4.08
CA PRO A 26 2.91 4.49 -3.47
C PRO A 26 3.00 4.57 -1.95
N TYR A 27 1.96 5.13 -1.33
CA TYR A 27 1.78 5.21 0.12
C TYR A 27 0.45 4.58 0.50
N LEU A 28 0.40 3.99 1.69
CA LEU A 28 -0.83 3.44 2.25
C LEU A 28 -1.34 4.33 3.37
N VAL A 29 -2.59 4.74 3.27
CA VAL A 29 -3.23 5.70 4.19
C VAL A 29 -4.52 5.09 4.71
N ASP A 30 -4.71 5.13 6.03
CA ASP A 30 -6.01 4.85 6.64
C ASP A 30 -6.87 6.12 6.59
N ALA A 31 -8.09 6.02 6.06
CA ALA A 31 -9.03 7.14 5.96
C ALA A 31 -10.46 6.62 5.81
N LEU A 32 -11.48 7.46 6.02
CA LEU A 32 -12.88 7.06 5.82
C LEU A 32 -13.33 7.29 4.36
N SER A 33 -12.73 8.27 3.67
CA SER A 33 -13.11 8.69 2.32
C SER A 33 -11.91 9.01 1.43
N PHE A 34 -12.14 9.11 0.12
CA PHE A 34 -11.10 9.51 -0.84
C PHE A 34 -10.57 10.92 -0.58
N THR A 35 -11.46 11.86 -0.23
CA THR A 35 -11.09 13.25 0.09
C THR A 35 -10.23 13.32 1.36
N GLU A 36 -10.57 12.53 2.37
CA GLU A 36 -9.75 12.45 3.59
C GLU A 36 -8.40 11.80 3.32
N ALA A 37 -8.36 10.72 2.52
CA ALA A 37 -7.12 10.07 2.13
C ALA A 37 -6.19 11.03 1.36
N GLU A 38 -6.75 11.84 0.47
CA GLU A 38 -6.03 12.87 -0.29
C GLU A 38 -5.48 13.97 0.63
N ALA A 39 -6.34 14.54 1.49
CA ALA A 39 -5.91 15.59 2.41
C ALA A 39 -4.79 15.11 3.33
N ARG A 40 -4.93 13.90 3.89
CA ARG A 40 -3.96 13.30 4.81
C ARG A 40 -2.62 13.05 4.14
N ILE A 41 -2.60 12.45 2.95
CA ILE A 41 -1.31 12.22 2.26
C ILE A 41 -0.64 13.54 1.86
N ILE A 42 -1.42 14.56 1.49
CA ILE A 42 -0.87 15.88 1.18
C ILE A 42 -0.24 16.51 2.41
N GLU A 43 -0.90 16.46 3.57
CA GLU A 43 -0.36 17.00 4.82
C GLU A 43 0.91 16.29 5.26
N GLU A 44 0.94 14.97 5.21
CA GLU A 44 2.10 14.17 5.61
C GLU A 44 3.29 14.34 4.65
N MET A 45 3.07 14.57 3.36
CA MET A 45 4.16 14.69 2.37
C MET A 45 4.77 16.09 2.26
N LYS A 46 4.01 17.15 2.61
CA LYS A 46 4.48 18.55 2.62
C LYS A 46 5.85 18.78 3.26
N PRO A 47 6.18 18.23 4.45
CA PRO A 47 7.49 18.46 5.06
C PRO A 47 8.64 17.74 4.36
N PHE A 48 8.37 16.72 3.54
CA PHE A 48 9.40 15.88 2.91
C PHE A 48 9.71 16.26 1.46
N ILE A 49 8.79 16.94 0.78
CA ILE A 49 8.96 17.35 -0.62
C ILE A 49 9.22 18.85 -0.69
N SER A 50 10.40 19.22 -1.19
CA SER A 50 10.71 20.59 -1.58
C SER A 50 10.23 20.84 -3.01
N GLY A 51 9.12 21.57 -3.18
CA GLY A 51 8.56 21.93 -4.49
C GLY A 51 7.11 21.50 -4.68
N GLU A 52 6.66 21.50 -5.93
CA GLU A 52 5.32 21.01 -6.28
C GLU A 52 5.28 19.48 -6.31
N PHE A 53 4.17 18.93 -5.81
CA PHE A 53 3.83 17.52 -5.94
C PHE A 53 2.34 17.36 -6.25
N SER A 54 1.98 16.20 -6.78
CA SER A 54 0.58 15.87 -7.02
C SER A 54 0.26 14.45 -6.58
N VAL A 55 -0.99 14.24 -6.16
CA VAL A 55 -1.53 12.90 -5.94
C VAL A 55 -2.07 12.40 -7.28
N SER A 56 -1.41 11.42 -7.86
CA SER A 56 -1.68 10.92 -9.22
C SER A 56 -2.79 9.87 -9.29
N ASP A 57 -3.04 9.17 -8.18
CA ASP A 57 -4.00 8.06 -8.11
C ASP A 57 -4.35 7.78 -6.64
N ILE A 58 -5.62 7.49 -6.35
CA ILE A 58 -6.11 7.08 -5.03
C ILE A 58 -7.03 5.89 -5.19
N LYS A 59 -6.71 4.78 -4.54
CA LYS A 59 -7.44 3.51 -4.67
C LYS A 59 -7.77 2.94 -3.31
N ARG A 60 -9.03 2.61 -3.08
CA ARG A 60 -9.43 1.84 -1.89
C ARG A 60 -8.94 0.40 -2.03
N VAL A 61 -8.18 -0.08 -1.05
CA VAL A 61 -7.67 -1.45 -1.01
C VAL A 61 -8.35 -2.21 0.13
N LYS A 62 -8.85 -3.41 -0.19
CA LYS A 62 -9.46 -4.29 0.80
C LYS A 62 -8.46 -5.39 1.19
N TYR A 63 -8.04 -5.35 2.45
CA TYR A 63 -7.31 -6.42 3.10
C TYR A 63 -8.27 -7.14 4.03
N ALA A 64 -8.25 -8.48 3.99
CA ALA A 64 -9.06 -9.29 4.89
C ALA A 64 -8.50 -9.24 6.32
N GLU A 65 -7.17 -9.15 6.44
CA GLU A 65 -6.45 -9.07 7.70
C GLU A 65 -5.20 -8.21 7.55
N SER A 66 -4.73 -7.63 8.65
CA SER A 66 -3.54 -6.79 8.71
C SER A 66 -2.65 -7.24 9.87
N PHE A 67 -1.39 -7.52 9.58
CA PHE A 67 -0.36 -7.93 10.54
C PHE A 67 0.64 -6.80 10.70
N PHE A 68 0.68 -6.18 11.88
CA PHE A 68 1.59 -5.08 12.17
C PHE A 68 2.83 -5.58 12.91
N ASN A 69 3.98 -5.00 12.57
CA ASN A 69 5.25 -5.24 13.23
C ASN A 69 5.80 -3.87 13.64
N GLU A 70 6.02 -3.68 14.93
CA GLU A 70 6.51 -2.40 15.49
C GLU A 70 7.86 -1.97 14.90
N THR A 71 8.66 -2.92 14.42
CA THR A 71 9.97 -2.66 13.81
C THR A 71 9.92 -2.52 12.28
N GLY A 72 8.76 -2.81 11.66
CA GLY A 72 8.60 -2.79 10.21
C GLY A 72 8.41 -1.39 9.64
N ASP A 73 9.23 -1.00 8.69
CA ASP A 73 9.13 0.28 7.97
C ASP A 73 8.33 0.20 6.66
N ARG A 74 7.92 -1.01 6.23
CA ARG A 74 7.27 -1.25 4.95
C ARG A 74 6.01 -2.08 5.08
N TYR A 75 5.11 -1.87 4.13
CA TYR A 75 3.88 -2.64 3.98
C TYR A 75 3.94 -3.52 2.74
N TYR A 76 3.66 -4.80 2.92
CA TYR A 76 3.62 -5.81 1.87
C TYR A 76 2.19 -6.31 1.67
N ARG A 77 1.79 -6.46 0.40
CA ARG A 77 0.54 -7.10 0.01
C ARG A 77 0.80 -8.59 -0.21
N ALA A 78 0.36 -9.42 0.71
CA ALA A 78 0.39 -10.87 0.58
C ALA A 78 -0.93 -11.39 -0.02
N LYS A 79 -0.85 -12.26 -1.03
CA LYS A 79 -2.03 -12.92 -1.61
C LYS A 79 -1.98 -14.41 -1.29
N LEU A 80 -2.81 -14.83 -0.34
CA LEU A 80 -2.94 -16.24 0.03
C LEU A 80 -4.01 -16.91 -0.83
N TYR A 81 -3.73 -18.13 -1.27
CA TYR A 81 -4.67 -18.98 -1.99
C TYR A 81 -5.05 -20.16 -1.11
N PHE A 82 -6.28 -20.14 -0.60
CA PHE A 82 -6.86 -21.29 0.08
C PHE A 82 -7.41 -22.25 -0.97
N ILE A 83 -6.80 -23.43 -1.05
CA ILE A 83 -7.22 -24.48 -1.98
C ILE A 83 -8.01 -25.50 -1.16
N THR A 84 -9.29 -25.62 -1.46
CA THR A 84 -10.19 -26.60 -0.85
C THR A 84 -10.60 -27.62 -1.90
N LEU A 85 -10.48 -28.90 -1.59
CA LEU A 85 -10.94 -29.98 -2.45
C LEU A 85 -12.40 -30.31 -2.11
N ASP A 86 -13.26 -30.39 -3.11
CA ASP A 86 -14.61 -30.91 -2.94
C ASP A 86 -14.57 -32.45 -2.97
N GLU A 87 -14.85 -33.09 -1.83
CA GLU A 87 -14.74 -34.56 -1.68
C GLU A 87 -15.72 -35.36 -2.56
N LYS A 88 -16.77 -34.73 -3.11
CA LYS A 88 -17.76 -35.41 -3.95
C LYS A 88 -17.44 -35.33 -5.44
N SER A 89 -16.90 -34.21 -5.89
CA SER A 89 -16.62 -33.94 -7.30
C SER A 89 -15.14 -34.00 -7.66
N GLY A 90 -14.24 -34.02 -6.68
CA GLY A 90 -12.79 -33.92 -6.88
C GLY A 90 -12.33 -32.55 -7.40
N ALA A 91 -13.24 -31.57 -7.47
CA ALA A 91 -12.92 -30.24 -7.99
C ALA A 91 -12.15 -29.41 -6.96
N GLU A 92 -11.11 -28.71 -7.44
CA GLU A 92 -10.38 -27.75 -6.63
C GLU A 92 -11.07 -26.38 -6.65
N LYS A 93 -11.41 -25.86 -5.48
CA LYS A 93 -11.83 -24.46 -5.33
C LYS A 93 -10.68 -23.65 -4.75
N LYS A 94 -10.27 -22.61 -5.46
CA LYS A 94 -9.22 -21.67 -5.03
C LYS A 94 -9.87 -20.36 -4.58
N THR A 95 -9.69 -20.01 -3.31
CA THR A 95 -10.15 -18.74 -2.74
C THR A 95 -8.93 -17.86 -2.48
N ALA A 96 -8.87 -16.71 -3.15
CA ALA A 96 -7.78 -15.76 -2.95
C ALA A 96 -8.15 -14.73 -1.88
N VAL A 97 -7.25 -14.54 -0.91
CA VAL A 97 -7.39 -13.56 0.17
C VAL A 97 -6.18 -12.64 0.16
N ASN A 98 -6.42 -11.32 0.19
CA ASN A 98 -5.34 -10.34 0.32
C ASN A 98 -5.14 -9.98 1.79
N MET A 99 -3.89 -10.01 2.24
CA MET A 99 -3.47 -9.62 3.58
C MET A 99 -2.45 -8.48 3.48
N LEU A 100 -2.45 -7.63 4.49
CA LEU A 100 -1.46 -6.57 4.66
C LEU A 100 -0.47 -7.01 5.74
N VAL A 101 0.82 -6.96 5.45
CA VAL A 101 1.87 -7.32 6.41
C VAL A 101 2.86 -6.18 6.53
N GLN A 102 3.09 -5.69 7.73
CA GLN A 102 4.14 -4.71 8.02
C GLN A 102 5.41 -5.46 8.41
N ALA A 103 6.53 -5.17 7.75
CA ALA A 103 7.82 -5.81 8.01
C ALA A 103 8.98 -4.95 7.48
N SER A 104 10.20 -5.23 7.92
CA SER A 104 11.40 -4.53 7.42
C SER A 104 11.93 -5.15 6.11
N ALA A 105 11.82 -6.46 5.97
CA ALA A 105 12.23 -7.18 4.76
C ALA A 105 11.14 -8.15 4.26
N LEU A 106 11.17 -8.44 2.95
CA LEU A 106 10.24 -9.37 2.30
C LEU A 106 10.26 -10.79 2.92
N LYS A 107 11.39 -11.22 3.50
CA LYS A 107 11.50 -12.55 4.12
C LYS A 107 10.78 -12.64 5.48
N GLU A 108 10.60 -11.50 6.14
CA GLU A 108 9.90 -11.39 7.41
C GLU A 108 8.38 -11.19 7.20
N ALA A 109 7.99 -10.75 5.99
CA ALA A 109 6.60 -10.61 5.56
C ALA A 109 6.03 -11.94 5.05
#